data_AF-A0A7D3X680-F1
#
_entry.id   AF-A0A7D3X680-F1
#
_cell.length_a   1.000
_cell.length_b   1.000
_cell.length_c   1.000
_cell.angle_alpha   90.00
_cell.angle_beta   90.00
_cell.angle_gamma   90.00
#
_symmetry.space_group_name_H-M   'P 1'
#
loop_
_entity.id
_entity.type
_entity.pdbx_description
1 polymer ?
#
loop_
_entity_poly.entity_id
_entity_poly.type
_entity_poly.pdbx_seq_one_letter_code
_entity_poly.pdbx_strand_id
1 'polypeptide(L)'
;MDEKRKIAYRKILYNFLIQIKQMEIPHDISAINIGRYAAPVAYALHNFALASANDFVNFDEVAFWRMLDAWDARFPELGFSGFRKMFEWDLAQD
;
A
#
# COMPACT_ATOMS: atom_id res chain seq x y z
N MET A 1 16.16 9.46 1.83
CA MET A 1 15.94 8.02 2.10
C MET A 1 17.09 7.23 1.50
N ASP A 2 17.60 6.21 2.20
CA ASP A 2 18.67 5.34 1.68
C ASP A 2 18.17 4.30 0.67
N GLU A 3 19.07 3.69 -0.10
CA GLU A 3 18.70 2.71 -1.14
C GLU A 3 18.04 1.44 -0.60
N LYS A 4 18.44 0.97 0.60
CA LYS A 4 17.85 -0.23 1.21
C LYS A 4 16.36 -0.03 1.47
N ARG A 5 16.01 1.13 2.06
CA ARG A 5 14.61 1.55 2.27
C ARG A 5 13.85 1.72 0.98
N LYS A 6 14.43 2.38 -0.04
CA LYS A 6 13.77 2.54 -1.35
C LYS A 6 13.46 1.19 -2.00
N ILE A 7 14.37 0.23 -1.91
CA ILE A 7 14.16 -1.14 -2.41
C ILE A 7 13.03 -1.83 -1.65
N ALA A 8 13.00 -1.74 -0.32
CA ALA A 8 11.92 -2.30 0.49
C ALA A 8 10.55 -1.67 0.11
N TYR A 9 10.48 -0.35 -0.09
CA TYR A 9 9.26 0.30 -0.57
C TYR A 9 8.83 -0.17 -1.96
N ARG A 10 9.77 -0.33 -2.91
CA ARG A 10 9.45 -0.89 -4.24
C ARG A 10 8.89 -2.30 -4.16
N LYS A 11 9.41 -3.14 -3.26
CA LYS A 11 8.89 -4.49 -3.00
C LYS A 11 7.48 -4.46 -2.42
N ILE A 12 7.18 -3.54 -1.50
CA ILE A 12 5.81 -3.34 -0.99
C ILE A 12 4.88 -2.94 -2.12
N LEU A 13 5.28 -1.97 -2.96
CA LEU A 13 4.47 -1.52 -4.10
C LEU A 13 4.14 -2.69 -5.05
N TYR A 14 5.13 -3.52 -5.34
CA TYR A 14 4.94 -4.73 -6.13
C TYR A 14 3.91 -5.68 -5.49
N ASN A 15 4.05 -5.98 -4.19
CA ASN A 15 3.12 -6.87 -3.49
C ASN A 15 1.71 -6.29 -3.39
N PHE A 16 1.59 -4.97 -3.22
CA PHE A 16 0.33 -4.25 -3.24
C PHE A 16 -0.41 -4.44 -4.57
N LEU A 17 0.30 -4.33 -5.69
CA LEU A 17 -0.27 -4.57 -7.03
C LEU A 17 -0.73 -6.02 -7.22
N ILE A 18 0.03 -6.99 -6.71
CA ILE A 18 -0.35 -8.41 -6.78
C ILE A 18 -1.62 -8.67 -5.95
N GLN A 19 -1.69 -8.14 -4.72
CA GLN A 19 -2.85 -8.33 -3.84
C GLN A 19 -4.13 -7.72 -4.42
N ILE A 20 -4.08 -6.49 -4.97
CA ILE A 20 -5.28 -5.90 -5.62
C ILE A 20 -5.75 -6.78 -6.77
N LYS A 21 -4.83 -7.28 -7.61
CA LYS A 21 -5.20 -8.12 -8.76
C LYS A 21 -5.92 -9.41 -8.33
N GLN A 22 -5.66 -9.89 -7.12
CA GLN A 22 -6.25 -11.10 -6.55
C GLN A 22 -7.53 -10.83 -5.75
N MET A 23 -7.91 -9.57 -5.53
CA MET A 23 -9.19 -9.26 -4.86
C MET A 23 -10.34 -9.64 -5.79
N GLU A 24 -11.02 -10.72 -5.45
CA GLU A 24 -12.32 -11.05 -6.02
C GLU A 24 -13.33 -10.01 -5.53
N ILE A 25 -13.94 -9.29 -6.47
CA ILE A 25 -15.05 -8.38 -6.15
C ILE A 25 -16.29 -9.25 -5.94
N PRO A 26 -16.85 -9.36 -4.73
CA PRO A 26 -18.00 -10.23 -4.50
C PRO A 26 -19.21 -9.70 -5.28
N HIS A 27 -19.93 -10.61 -5.92
CA HIS A 27 -21.06 -10.28 -6.81
C HIS A 27 -22.22 -9.53 -6.13
N ASP A 28 -22.31 -9.58 -4.79
CA ASP A 28 -23.39 -8.98 -3.98
C ASP A 28 -23.03 -7.64 -3.32
N ILE A 29 -21.85 -7.08 -3.61
CA ILE A 29 -21.51 -5.73 -3.13
C ILE A 29 -22.05 -4.70 -4.11
N SER A 30 -22.96 -3.82 -3.67
CA SER A 30 -23.44 -2.72 -4.52
C SER A 30 -22.26 -1.92 -5.09
N ALA A 31 -22.36 -1.45 -6.34
CA ALA A 31 -21.32 -0.64 -6.98
C ALA A 31 -20.87 0.58 -6.14
N ILE A 32 -21.76 1.08 -5.27
CA ILE A 32 -21.50 2.16 -4.30
C ILE A 32 -20.48 1.73 -3.26
N ASN A 33 -20.58 0.51 -2.75
CA ASN A 33 -19.62 -0.03 -1.80
C ASN A 33 -18.27 -0.24 -2.49
N ILE A 34 -18.23 -0.85 -3.69
CA ILE A 34 -16.99 -0.97 -4.48
C ILE A 34 -16.30 0.38 -4.66
N GLY A 35 -17.04 1.43 -5.03
CA GLY A 35 -16.50 2.79 -5.17
C GLY A 35 -15.95 3.39 -3.87
N ARG A 36 -16.57 3.09 -2.72
CA ARG A 36 -16.07 3.51 -1.39
C ARG A 36 -14.74 2.87 -1.02
N TYR A 37 -14.45 1.66 -1.50
CA TYR A 37 -13.20 0.95 -1.23
C TYR A 37 -12.13 1.22 -2.30
N ALA A 38 -12.51 1.13 -3.58
CA ALA A 38 -11.58 1.21 -4.70
C ALA A 38 -10.97 2.60 -4.87
N ALA A 39 -11.74 3.68 -4.64
CA ALA A 39 -11.24 5.03 -4.87
C ALA A 39 -10.10 5.43 -3.90
N PRO A 40 -10.22 5.23 -2.56
CA PRO A 40 -9.09 5.42 -1.66
C PRO A 40 -7.91 4.54 -2.05
N VAL A 41 -8.10 3.23 -2.22
CA VAL A 41 -7.01 2.29 -2.52
C VAL A 41 -6.26 2.66 -3.80
N ALA A 42 -6.99 3.03 -4.86
CA ALA A 42 -6.39 3.51 -6.11
C ALA A 42 -5.60 4.81 -5.92
N TYR A 43 -6.08 5.72 -5.05
CA TYR A 43 -5.37 6.97 -4.74
C TYR A 43 -4.04 6.73 -4.01
N ALA A 44 -3.99 5.86 -2.99
CA ALA A 44 -2.70 5.53 -2.37
C ALA A 44 -1.79 4.79 -3.33
N LEU A 45 -2.32 3.84 -4.11
CA LEU A 45 -1.51 3.12 -5.08
C LEU A 45 -0.88 4.09 -6.09
N HIS A 46 -1.66 5.06 -6.59
CA HIS A 46 -1.16 6.10 -7.48
C HIS A 46 -0.06 6.93 -6.83
N ASN A 47 -0.29 7.44 -5.61
CA ASN A 47 0.71 8.26 -4.91
C ASN A 47 1.98 7.48 -4.58
N PHE A 48 1.84 6.20 -4.21
CA PHE A 48 2.99 5.36 -3.90
C PHE A 48 3.77 4.98 -5.15
N ALA A 49 3.09 4.70 -6.26
CA ALA A 49 3.72 4.52 -7.57
C ALA A 49 4.44 5.79 -8.04
N LEU A 50 3.83 6.97 -7.84
CA LEU A 50 4.45 8.26 -8.15
C LEU A 50 5.69 8.52 -7.28
N ALA A 51 5.63 8.20 -5.98
CA ALA A 51 6.78 8.29 -5.10
C ALA A 51 7.91 7.36 -5.58
N SER A 52 7.59 6.12 -5.94
CA SER A 52 8.57 5.17 -6.48
C SER A 52 9.18 5.63 -7.81
N ALA A 53 8.38 6.22 -8.70
CA ALA A 53 8.85 6.73 -10.00
C ALA A 53 9.78 7.94 -9.85
N ASN A 54 9.57 8.75 -8.79
CA ASN A 54 10.43 9.88 -8.44
C ASN A 54 11.53 9.50 -7.43
N ASP A 55 11.90 8.21 -7.34
CA ASP A 55 12.97 7.72 -6.46
C ASP A 55 12.80 8.14 -4.98
N PHE A 56 11.55 8.27 -4.53
CA PHE A 56 11.14 8.70 -3.20
C PHE A 56 11.66 10.09 -2.79
N VAL A 57 11.94 10.96 -3.77
CA VAL A 57 12.24 12.37 -3.50
C VAL A 57 11.03 13.01 -2.79
N ASN A 58 11.28 13.65 -1.65
CA ASN A 58 10.27 14.25 -0.77
C ASN A 58 9.18 13.28 -0.25
N PHE A 59 9.44 11.97 -0.26
CA PHE A 59 8.48 11.00 0.27
C PHE A 59 8.34 11.15 1.79
N ASP A 60 7.12 11.47 2.24
CA ASP A 60 6.77 11.52 3.66
C ASP A 60 6.39 10.12 4.16
N GLU A 61 7.41 9.42 4.65
CA GLU A 61 7.32 8.08 5.21
C GLU A 61 6.33 8.01 6.39
N VAL A 62 6.26 9.04 7.23
CA VAL A 62 5.36 9.07 8.39
C VAL A 62 3.91 9.22 7.95
N ALA A 63 3.63 10.11 7.01
CA ALA A 63 2.29 10.29 6.46
C ALA A 63 1.81 9.03 5.74
N PHE A 64 2.68 8.35 5.00
CA PHE A 64 2.38 7.09 4.32
C PHE A 64 1.92 6.01 5.31
N TRP A 65 2.69 5.75 6.37
CA TRP A 65 2.31 4.73 7.36
C TRP A 65 1.04 5.10 8.11
N ARG A 66 0.86 6.38 8.48
CA ARG A 66 -0.37 6.84 9.12
C ARG A 66 -1.61 6.62 8.25
N MET A 67 -1.48 6.84 6.94
CA MET A 67 -2.56 6.57 5.98
C MET A 67 -2.90 5.08 5.93
N LEU A 68 -1.89 4.20 5.86
CA LEU A 68 -2.11 2.75 5.87
C LEU A 68 -2.75 2.28 7.18
N ASP A 69 -2.28 2.76 8.33
CA ASP A 69 -2.85 2.42 9.65
C ASP A 69 -4.32 2.85 9.74
N ALA A 70 -4.66 4.06 9.25
CA ALA A 70 -6.02 4.54 9.22
C ALA A 70 -6.94 3.69 8.32
N TRP A 71 -6.38 3.08 7.28
CA TRP A 71 -7.13 2.20 6.38
C TRP A 71 -7.27 0.79 6.92
N ASP A 72 -6.23 0.22 7.52
CA ASP A 72 -6.30 -1.08 8.19
C ASP A 72 -7.36 -1.05 9.31
N ALA A 73 -7.45 0.07 10.05
CA ALA A 73 -8.50 0.27 11.05
C ALA A 73 -9.92 0.39 10.45
N ARG A 74 -10.04 0.91 9.22
CA ARG A 74 -11.33 1.12 8.55
C ARG A 74 -11.78 -0.10 7.75
N PHE A 75 -10.83 -0.87 7.23
CA PHE A 75 -10.99 -1.96 6.27
C PHE A 75 -10.01 -3.11 6.60
N PRO A 76 -10.13 -3.74 7.78
CA PRO A 76 -9.20 -4.77 8.25
C PRO A 76 -9.14 -5.99 7.30
N GLU A 77 -10.19 -6.24 6.53
CA GLU A 77 -10.28 -7.30 5.52
C GLU A 77 -9.24 -7.15 4.38
N LEU A 78 -8.68 -5.95 4.17
CA LEU A 78 -7.69 -5.70 3.13
C LEU A 78 -6.25 -6.06 3.56
N GLY A 79 -6.01 -6.30 4.86
CA GLY A 79 -4.75 -6.86 5.36
C GLY A 79 -3.52 -5.96 5.21
N PHE A 80 -3.68 -4.63 5.22
CA PHE A 80 -2.59 -3.67 5.00
C PHE A 80 -1.52 -3.69 6.10
N SER A 81 -1.87 -4.11 7.32
CA SER A 81 -0.92 -4.33 8.42
C SER A 81 0.24 -5.29 8.07
N GLY A 82 0.06 -6.16 7.07
CA GLY A 82 1.14 -7.04 6.57
C GLY A 82 2.32 -6.29 5.94
N PHE A 83 2.09 -5.12 5.34
CA PHE A 83 3.14 -4.40 4.60
C PHE A 83 4.22 -3.82 5.50
N ARG A 84 3.86 -3.40 6.72
CA ARG A 84 4.84 -2.88 7.67
C ARG A 84 5.78 -3.96 8.16
N LYS A 85 5.26 -5.15 8.44
CA LYS A 85 6.09 -6.32 8.80
C LYS A 85 7.01 -6.72 7.65
N MET A 86 6.50 -6.71 6.42
CA MET A 86 7.30 -6.99 5.23
C MET A 86 8.45 -5.96 5.07
N PHE A 87 8.15 -4.68 5.26
CA PHE A 87 9.14 -3.61 5.21
C PHE A 87 10.27 -3.84 6.23
N GLU A 88 9.90 -4.07 7.49
CA GLU A 88 10.84 -4.28 8.59
C GLU A 88 11.68 -5.54 8.37
N TRP A 89 11.07 -6.61 7.83
CA TRP A 89 11.78 -7.82 7.43
C TRP A 89 12.82 -7.54 6.34
N ASP A 90 12.43 -6.83 5.27
CA ASP A 90 13.33 -6.47 4.17
C ASP A 90 14.49 -5.58 4.63
N LEU A 91 14.29 -4.72 5.64
CA LEU A 91 15.36 -3.93 6.23
C LEU A 91 16.30 -4.74 7.11
N ALA A 92 15.82 -5.82 7.72
CA ALA A 92 16.62 -6.70 8.56
C ALA A 92 17.47 -7.70 7.77
N GLN A 93 17.19 -7.91 6.48
CA GLN A 93 17.98 -8.78 5.60
C GLN A 93 19.09 -7.93 4.94
N ASP A 94 20.35 -8.35 5.09
CA ASP A 94 21.53 -7.68 4.50
C ASP A 94 21.83 -8.17 3.08
#